data_AF-A0A2E9ANI5-F1
#
_entry.id   AF-A0A2E9ANI5-F1
#
_cell.length_a   1.000
_cell.length_b   1.000
_cell.length_c   1.000
_cell.angle_alpha   90.00
_cell.angle_beta   90.00
_cell.angle_gamma   90.00
#
_symmetry.space_group_name_H-M   'P 1'
#
loop_
_entity.id
_entity.type
_entity.pdbx_description
1 polymer ?
#
loop_
_entity_poly.entity_id
_entity_poly.type
_entity_poly.pdbx_seq_one_letter_code
_entity_poly.pdbx_strand_id
1 'polypeptide(L)'
;MSVKKLSFLLIGGVILVVFLYAATIVVLAWPLKELSIANFAVFGDSFGFLSSLFSGLAFVGLIITIVMQKDELAMQRDELKLQRRALESQVQELERMSRYSALDQVRSMLRDALSRLSESGGEVTRPEHFFSAMMPGPEWKTMIESIHPQEVMEAYQTHSKKTSPAKTFVGSFSGIAKFYLRSVGNDEVDYGLEPNEFIFINQSWLKDVPYISEHLLPTAQFAESQLNYEPARKMFVLAFLVASQKMAGSTDVVKEGSVEELVAYLTSRDSALPAIVNT
;
A
#
# COMPACT_ATOMS: atom_id res chain seq x y z
N MET A 1 -48.89 16.57 19.32
CA MET A 1 -49.95 15.91 18.52
C MET A 1 -49.27 15.23 17.34
N SER A 2 -49.49 13.93 17.10
CA SER A 2 -48.86 13.23 15.96
C SER A 2 -49.25 13.92 14.64
N VAL A 3 -48.29 14.11 13.73
CA VAL A 3 -48.48 14.71 12.39
C VAL A 3 -49.70 14.09 11.67
N LYS A 4 -49.92 12.78 11.87
CA LYS A 4 -51.07 12.04 11.32
C LYS A 4 -52.41 12.52 11.89
N LYS A 5 -52.48 12.75 13.21
CA LYS A 5 -53.70 13.24 13.89
C LYS A 5 -54.01 14.69 13.50
N LEU A 6 -52.97 15.51 13.34
CA LEU A 6 -53.13 16.90 12.91
C LEU A 6 -53.62 16.99 11.46
N SER A 7 -53.04 16.18 10.57
CA SER A 7 -53.45 16.11 9.16
C SER A 7 -54.90 15.67 9.01
N PHE A 8 -55.32 14.63 9.75
CA PHE A 8 -56.71 14.16 9.73
C PHE A 8 -57.69 15.24 10.22
N LEU A 9 -57.33 15.98 11.27
CA LEU A 9 -58.14 17.07 11.81
C LEU A 9 -58.27 18.25 10.83
N LEU A 10 -57.18 18.62 10.15
CA LEU A 10 -57.19 19.68 9.14
C LEU A 10 -58.04 19.30 7.92
N ILE A 11 -57.88 18.08 7.40
CA ILE A 11 -58.67 17.57 6.26
C ILE A 11 -60.16 17.52 6.61
N GLY A 12 -60.50 16.97 7.78
CA GLY A 12 -61.89 16.92 8.26
C GLY A 12 -62.50 18.32 8.43
N GLY A 13 -61.72 19.28 8.93
CA GLY A 13 -62.13 20.68 9.06
C GLY A 13 -62.43 21.34 7.71
N VAL A 14 -61.58 21.16 6.71
CA VAL A 14 -61.80 21.69 5.35
C VAL A 14 -63.07 21.11 4.74
N ILE A 15 -63.28 19.80 4.84
CA ILE A 15 -64.48 19.12 4.35
C ILE A 15 -65.74 19.70 5.00
N LEU A 16 -65.72 19.85 6.33
CA LEU A 16 -66.84 20.42 7.09
C LEU A 16 -67.17 21.85 6.66
N VAL A 17 -66.16 22.71 6.45
CA VAL A 17 -66.36 24.09 5.96
C VAL A 17 -67.02 24.12 4.59
N VAL A 18 -66.57 23.26 3.67
CA VAL A 18 -67.17 23.14 2.32
C VAL A 18 -68.62 22.66 2.40
N PHE A 19 -68.91 21.65 3.21
CA PHE A 19 -70.27 21.14 3.41
C PHE A 19 -71.21 22.18 4.04
N LEU A 20 -70.75 22.88 5.08
CA LEU A 20 -71.55 23.93 5.73
C LEU A 20 -71.84 25.09 4.78
N TYR A 21 -70.85 25.50 3.96
CA TYR A 21 -71.04 26.54 2.97
C TYR A 21 -72.03 26.12 1.88
N ALA A 22 -71.89 24.90 1.34
CA ALA A 22 -72.83 24.35 0.36
C ALA A 22 -74.26 24.27 0.93
N ALA A 23 -74.43 23.78 2.17
CA ALA A 23 -75.71 23.74 2.86
C ALA A 23 -76.33 25.13 3.04
N THR A 24 -75.51 26.14 3.36
CA THR A 24 -75.96 27.53 3.49
C THR A 24 -76.53 28.06 2.18
N ILE A 25 -75.87 27.80 1.04
CA ILE A 25 -76.39 28.22 -0.26
C ILE A 25 -77.69 27.47 -0.61
N VAL A 26 -77.77 26.17 -0.35
CA VAL A 26 -78.98 25.37 -0.61
C VAL A 26 -80.19 25.89 0.18
N VAL A 27 -80.00 26.24 1.46
CA VAL A 27 -81.06 26.80 2.32
C VAL A 27 -81.50 28.17 1.81
N LEU A 28 -80.57 29.04 1.39
CA LEU A 28 -80.89 30.37 0.88
C LEU A 28 -81.54 30.36 -0.51
N ALA A 29 -81.27 29.34 -1.32
CA ALA A 29 -81.77 29.22 -2.70
C ALA A 29 -83.14 28.52 -2.82
N TRP A 30 -83.71 28.02 -1.71
CA TRP A 30 -84.97 27.27 -1.73
C TRP A 30 -86.21 28.15 -1.52
N PRO A 31 -87.32 27.97 -2.28
CA PRO A 31 -87.53 27.01 -3.36
C PRO A 31 -87.05 27.54 -4.72
N LEU A 32 -86.38 26.69 -5.49
CA LEU A 32 -85.88 27.01 -6.84
C LEU A 32 -87.08 27.24 -7.79
N LYS A 33 -87.34 28.49 -8.15
CA LYS A 33 -88.48 28.85 -9.02
C LYS A 33 -88.26 28.52 -10.50
N GLU A 34 -87.00 28.46 -10.99
CA GLU A 34 -86.68 28.05 -12.37
C GLU A 34 -85.30 27.37 -12.46
N LEU A 35 -85.24 26.17 -13.06
CA LEU A 35 -84.00 25.44 -13.37
C LEU A 35 -83.40 25.97 -14.69
N SER A 36 -82.84 27.18 -14.64
CA SER A 36 -82.10 27.78 -15.74
C SER A 36 -80.59 27.57 -15.56
N ILE A 37 -79.87 27.30 -16.66
CA ILE A 37 -78.40 27.22 -16.69
C ILE A 37 -77.76 28.49 -16.10
N ALA A 38 -78.41 29.66 -16.25
CA ALA A 38 -77.95 30.92 -15.69
C ALA A 38 -77.91 30.92 -14.14
N ASN A 39 -78.86 30.27 -13.48
CA ASN A 39 -78.89 30.19 -12.02
C ASN A 39 -77.80 29.24 -11.47
N PHE A 40 -77.47 28.19 -12.22
CA PHE A 40 -76.33 27.31 -11.91
C PHE A 40 -74.98 28.02 -12.12
N ALA A 41 -74.88 28.93 -13.09
CA ALA A 41 -73.69 29.76 -13.29
C ALA A 41 -73.43 30.70 -12.09
N VAL A 42 -74.47 31.41 -11.62
CA VAL A 42 -74.38 32.30 -10.44
C VAL A 42 -74.09 31.52 -9.15
N PHE A 43 -74.61 30.29 -9.03
CA PHE A 43 -74.27 29.38 -7.94
C PHE A 43 -72.79 29.00 -7.95
N GLY A 44 -72.22 28.70 -9.12
CA GLY A 44 -70.80 28.46 -9.31
C GLY A 44 -69.92 29.67 -8.96
N ASP A 45 -70.34 30.87 -9.38
CA ASP A 45 -69.63 32.13 -9.10
C ASP A 45 -69.55 32.45 -7.60
N SER A 46 -70.53 32.01 -6.80
CA SER A 46 -70.53 32.22 -5.34
C SER A 46 -69.34 31.54 -4.64
N PHE A 47 -68.86 30.41 -5.17
CA PHE A 47 -67.67 29.72 -4.66
C PHE A 47 -66.35 30.45 -4.95
N GLY A 48 -66.36 31.52 -5.76
CA GLY A 48 -65.15 32.28 -6.10
C GLY A 48 -64.41 32.83 -4.87
N PHE A 49 -65.14 33.24 -3.82
CA PHE A 49 -64.53 33.69 -2.56
C PHE A 49 -63.80 32.56 -1.82
N LEU A 50 -64.44 31.39 -1.68
CA LEU A 50 -63.82 30.22 -1.06
C LEU A 50 -62.63 29.70 -1.88
N SER A 51 -62.78 29.64 -3.20
CA SER A 51 -61.71 29.24 -4.12
C SER A 51 -60.49 30.15 -3.95
N SER A 52 -60.70 31.47 -3.91
CA SER A 52 -59.62 32.44 -3.69
C SER A 52 -58.95 32.29 -2.32
N LEU A 53 -59.75 32.06 -1.26
CA LEU A 53 -59.23 31.84 0.09
C LEU A 53 -58.39 30.55 0.19
N PHE A 54 -58.88 29.44 -0.38
CA PHE A 54 -58.13 28.18 -0.41
C PHE A 54 -56.87 28.29 -1.27
N SER A 55 -56.92 28.99 -2.41
CA SER A 55 -55.73 29.26 -3.23
C SER A 55 -54.69 30.09 -2.48
N GLY A 56 -55.10 31.13 -1.74
CA GLY A 56 -54.20 31.93 -0.90
C GLY A 56 -53.56 31.11 0.23
N LEU A 57 -54.36 30.30 0.94
CA LEU A 57 -53.86 29.42 2.00
C LEU A 57 -52.93 28.32 1.47
N ALA A 58 -53.24 27.74 0.31
CA ALA A 58 -52.37 26.77 -0.35
C ALA A 58 -51.03 27.39 -0.76
N PHE A 59 -51.05 28.63 -1.27
CA PHE A 59 -49.84 29.37 -1.62
C PHE A 59 -48.98 29.67 -0.38
N VAL A 60 -49.59 30.08 0.74
CA VAL A 60 -48.88 30.25 2.02
C VAL A 60 -48.28 28.93 2.51
N GLY A 61 -49.04 27.83 2.45
CA GLY A 61 -48.54 26.49 2.81
C GLY A 61 -47.36 26.03 1.95
N LEU A 62 -47.39 26.36 0.65
CA LEU A 62 -46.29 26.09 -0.27
C LEU A 62 -45.05 26.94 0.05
N ILE A 63 -45.20 28.22 0.36
CA ILE A 63 -44.09 29.08 0.80
C ILE A 63 -43.44 28.51 2.07
N ILE A 64 -44.24 28.16 3.09
CA ILE A 64 -43.74 27.58 4.34
C ILE A 64 -42.95 26.30 4.04
N THR A 65 -43.49 25.45 3.17
CA THR A 65 -42.85 24.19 2.76
C THR A 65 -41.50 24.46 2.07
N ILE A 66 -41.42 25.42 1.15
CA ILE A 66 -40.17 25.80 0.48
C ILE A 66 -39.13 26.31 1.48
N VAL A 67 -39.55 27.12 2.45
CA VAL A 67 -38.65 27.63 3.50
C VAL A 67 -38.12 26.47 4.34
N MET A 68 -38.99 25.55 4.79
CA MET A 68 -38.58 24.37 5.54
C MET A 68 -37.63 23.46 4.73
N GLN A 69 -37.92 23.22 3.46
CA GLN A 69 -37.07 22.42 2.57
C GLN A 69 -35.70 23.05 2.37
N LYS A 70 -35.62 24.38 2.27
CA LYS A 70 -34.35 25.10 2.17
C LYS A 70 -33.49 24.89 3.42
N ASP A 71 -34.10 24.99 4.60
CA ASP A 71 -33.40 24.79 5.87
C ASP A 71 -32.95 23.34 6.03
N GLU A 72 -33.77 22.36 5.64
CA GLU A 72 -33.39 20.95 5.63
C GLU A 72 -32.21 20.66 4.70
N LEU A 73 -32.22 21.21 3.48
CA LEU A 73 -31.11 21.10 2.54
C LEU A 73 -29.84 21.76 3.07
N ALA A 74 -29.95 22.87 3.81
CA ALA A 74 -28.81 23.51 4.45
C ALA A 74 -28.21 22.59 5.52
N MET A 75 -29.04 22.02 6.40
CA MET A 75 -28.61 21.07 7.42
C MET A 75 -27.99 19.81 6.81
N GLN A 76 -28.58 19.24 5.75
CA GLN A 76 -28.02 18.09 5.05
C GLN A 76 -26.64 18.38 4.43
N ARG A 77 -26.46 19.58 3.85
CA ARG A 77 -25.15 20.01 3.32
C ARG A 77 -24.10 20.13 4.42
N ASP A 78 -24.48 20.62 5.59
CA ASP A 78 -23.55 20.75 6.71
C ASP A 78 -23.19 19.39 7.32
N GLU A 79 -24.15 18.48 7.44
CA GLU A 79 -23.91 17.08 7.83
C GLU A 79 -22.94 16.39 6.85
N LEU A 80 -23.13 16.56 5.53
CA LEU A 80 -22.21 16.01 4.53
C LEU A 80 -20.78 16.58 4.66
N LYS A 81 -20.63 17.86 5.02
CA LYS A 81 -19.30 18.45 5.27
C LYS A 81 -18.65 17.83 6.50
N LEU A 82 -19.41 17.61 7.58
CA LEU A 82 -18.91 16.97 8.80
C LEU A 82 -18.50 15.52 8.52
N GLN A 83 -19.31 14.76 7.78
CA GLN A 83 -18.99 13.39 7.39
C GLN A 83 -17.72 13.30 6.54
N ARG A 84 -17.53 14.22 5.58
CA ARG A 84 -16.28 14.27 4.79
C ARG A 84 -15.05 14.51 5.65
N ARG A 85 -15.11 15.46 6.58
CA ARG A 85 -14.00 15.73 7.52
C ARG A 85 -13.71 14.53 8.42
N ALA A 86 -14.75 13.86 8.91
CA ALA A 86 -14.60 12.66 9.72
C ALA A 86 -13.94 11.53 8.92
N LEU A 87 -14.32 11.33 7.65
CA LEU A 87 -13.70 10.35 6.77
C LEU A 87 -12.24 10.67 6.47
N GLU A 88 -11.91 11.93 6.18
CA GLU A 88 -10.52 12.38 5.99
C GLU A 88 -9.66 12.08 7.22
N SER A 89 -10.17 12.39 8.42
CA SER A 89 -9.50 12.05 9.67
C SER A 89 -9.35 10.55 9.88
N GLN A 90 -10.35 9.75 9.47
CA GLN A 90 -10.30 8.29 9.58
C GLN A 90 -9.26 7.69 8.64
N VAL A 91 -9.15 8.19 7.41
CA VAL A 91 -8.12 7.77 6.45
C VAL A 91 -6.72 8.05 7.00
N GLN A 92 -6.50 9.25 7.54
CA GLN A 92 -5.20 9.60 8.16
C GLN A 92 -4.84 8.69 9.35
N GLU A 93 -5.83 8.35 10.19
CA GLU A 93 -5.58 7.42 11.30
C GLU A 93 -5.27 6.00 10.81
N LEU A 94 -5.99 5.52 9.79
CA LEU A 94 -5.72 4.22 9.16
C LEU A 94 -4.32 4.17 8.53
N GLU A 95 -3.89 5.23 7.85
CA GLU A 95 -2.52 5.34 7.31
C GLU A 95 -1.48 5.28 8.42
N ARG A 96 -1.71 6.01 9.52
CA ARG A 96 -0.82 5.98 10.70
C ARG A 96 -0.74 4.59 11.32
N MET A 97 -1.88 3.94 11.53
CA MET A 97 -1.95 2.58 12.05
C MET A 97 -1.26 1.57 11.13
N SER A 98 -1.49 1.67 9.82
CA SER A 98 -0.82 0.84 8.80
C SER A 98 0.70 0.99 8.89
N ARG A 99 1.19 2.23 8.99
CA ARG A 99 2.62 2.51 9.14
C ARG A 99 3.21 1.92 10.42
N TYR A 100 2.52 2.01 11.56
CA TYR A 100 2.97 1.37 12.79
C TYR A 100 2.97 -0.15 12.70
N SER A 101 1.95 -0.75 12.08
CA SER A 101 1.91 -2.19 11.84
C SER A 101 3.06 -2.66 10.93
N ALA A 102 3.37 -1.90 9.89
CA ALA A 102 4.52 -2.19 9.02
C ALA A 102 5.84 -2.14 9.80
N LEU A 103 6.02 -1.16 10.69
CA LEU A 103 7.20 -1.08 11.55
C LEU A 103 7.31 -2.26 12.53
N ASP A 104 6.20 -2.71 13.11
CA ASP A 104 6.22 -3.89 13.99
C ASP A 104 6.57 -5.17 13.23
N GLN A 105 6.06 -5.33 12.00
CA GLN A 105 6.45 -6.43 11.11
C GLN A 105 7.93 -6.36 10.74
N VAL A 106 8.45 -5.18 10.38
CA VAL A 106 9.89 -4.95 10.14
C VAL A 106 10.71 -5.35 11.36
N ARG A 107 10.31 -4.94 12.56
CA ARG A 107 10.97 -5.31 13.81
C ARG A 107 11.03 -6.83 14.00
N SER A 108 9.91 -7.52 13.78
CA SER A 108 9.85 -8.99 13.89
C SER A 108 10.76 -9.67 12.87
N MET A 109 10.67 -9.29 11.59
CA MET A 109 11.47 -9.88 10.53
C MET A 109 12.98 -9.62 10.71
N LEU A 110 13.36 -8.43 11.18
CA LEU A 110 14.76 -8.13 11.51
C LEU A 110 15.25 -8.97 12.68
N ARG A 111 14.44 -9.11 13.73
CA ARG A 111 14.79 -9.98 14.87
C ARG A 111 15.02 -11.42 14.40
N ASP A 112 14.16 -11.94 13.52
CA ASP A 112 14.30 -13.30 12.97
C ASP A 112 15.54 -13.41 12.06
N ALA A 113 15.83 -12.40 11.25
CA ALA A 113 17.04 -12.35 10.44
C ALA A 113 18.32 -12.30 11.30
N LEU A 114 18.31 -11.53 12.39
CA LEU A 114 19.42 -11.44 13.34
C LEU A 114 19.64 -12.73 14.12
N SER A 115 18.57 -13.42 14.55
CA SER A 115 18.67 -14.74 15.20
C SER A 115 19.29 -15.77 14.25
N ARG A 116 18.82 -15.86 13.00
CA ARG A 116 19.41 -16.75 12.00
C ARG A 116 20.87 -16.43 11.71
N LEU A 117 21.24 -15.15 11.67
CA LEU A 117 22.64 -14.74 11.51
C LEU A 117 23.48 -15.21 12.70
N SER A 118 23.00 -15.01 13.92
CA SER A 118 23.67 -15.43 15.15
C SER A 118 23.83 -16.94 15.27
N GLU A 119 22.89 -17.72 14.71
CA GLU A 119 22.85 -19.18 14.77
C GLU A 119 23.47 -19.85 13.53
N SER A 120 23.97 -19.08 12.57
CA SER A 120 24.45 -19.58 11.27
C SER A 120 25.65 -20.53 11.32
N GLY A 121 26.36 -20.59 12.45
CA GLY A 121 27.60 -21.37 12.62
C GLY A 121 28.79 -20.84 11.81
N GLY A 122 28.64 -19.70 11.12
CA GLY A 122 29.72 -19.02 10.40
C GLY A 122 30.53 -18.08 11.29
N GLU A 123 31.57 -17.47 10.71
CA GLU A 123 32.46 -16.55 11.44
C GLU A 123 31.79 -15.20 11.76
N VAL A 124 30.78 -14.83 10.97
CA VAL A 124 30.02 -13.59 11.13
C VAL A 124 28.64 -13.91 11.69
N THR A 125 28.41 -13.49 12.94
CA THR A 125 27.18 -13.75 13.71
C THR A 125 26.38 -12.49 14.02
N ARG A 126 26.90 -11.31 13.67
CA ARG A 126 26.23 -10.02 13.85
C ARG A 126 26.59 -9.04 12.74
N PRO A 127 25.73 -8.05 12.41
CA PRO A 127 26.03 -7.05 11.38
C PRO A 127 27.34 -6.29 11.65
N GLU A 128 27.68 -6.01 12.91
CA GLU A 128 28.91 -5.27 13.26
C GLU A 128 30.18 -6.04 12.89
N HIS A 129 30.09 -7.36 12.71
CA HIS A 129 31.21 -8.20 12.29
C HIS A 129 31.36 -8.26 10.76
N PHE A 130 30.48 -7.61 9.98
CA PHE A 130 30.53 -7.69 8.51
C PHE A 130 31.84 -7.15 7.93
N PHE A 131 32.51 -6.26 8.66
CA PHE A 131 33.81 -5.74 8.28
C PHE A 131 34.85 -6.84 8.05
N SER A 132 34.85 -7.92 8.83
CA SER A 132 35.81 -9.01 8.61
C SER A 132 35.52 -9.80 7.33
N ALA A 133 34.26 -9.84 6.88
CA ALA A 133 33.85 -10.56 5.67
C ALA A 133 34.00 -9.76 4.38
N MET A 134 34.21 -8.44 4.44
CA MET A 134 34.48 -7.59 3.26
C MET A 134 35.97 -7.49 2.92
N MET A 135 36.87 -7.94 3.79
CA MET A 135 38.31 -7.81 3.60
C MET A 135 38.89 -8.97 2.77
N PRO A 136 39.82 -8.70 1.84
CA PRO A 136 40.60 -9.75 1.19
C PRO A 136 41.38 -10.58 2.21
N GLY A 137 41.32 -11.91 2.07
CA GLY A 137 42.07 -12.85 2.89
C GLY A 137 43.06 -13.67 2.08
N PRO A 138 43.97 -14.43 2.73
CA PRO A 138 44.92 -15.29 2.03
C PRO A 138 44.24 -16.30 1.09
N GLU A 139 43.01 -16.71 1.42
CA GLU A 139 42.22 -17.62 0.59
C GLU A 139 41.90 -17.06 -0.81
N TRP A 140 41.87 -15.73 -0.98
CA TRP A 140 41.67 -15.12 -2.29
C TRP A 140 42.83 -15.44 -3.23
N LYS A 141 44.05 -15.30 -2.72
CA LYS A 141 45.27 -15.61 -3.47
C LYS A 141 45.28 -17.09 -3.84
N THR A 142 44.97 -17.97 -2.91
CA THR A 142 44.90 -19.42 -3.17
C THR A 142 43.88 -19.75 -4.26
N MET A 143 42.67 -19.16 -4.23
CA MET A 143 41.64 -19.40 -5.26
C MET A 143 42.05 -18.88 -6.64
N ILE A 144 42.87 -17.83 -6.73
CA ILE A 144 43.28 -17.23 -8.01
C ILE A 144 44.53 -17.92 -8.57
N GLU A 145 45.52 -18.23 -7.73
CA GLU A 145 46.86 -18.64 -8.19
C GLU A 145 47.11 -20.14 -8.09
N SER A 146 46.39 -20.88 -7.23
CA SER A 146 46.63 -22.32 -7.10
C SER A 146 46.14 -23.08 -8.34
N ILE A 147 46.94 -24.04 -8.77
CA ILE A 147 46.57 -25.03 -9.81
C ILE A 147 46.06 -26.34 -9.18
N HIS A 148 46.14 -26.48 -7.85
CA HIS A 148 45.79 -27.69 -7.13
C HIS A 148 44.31 -27.66 -6.71
N PRO A 149 43.45 -28.56 -7.23
CA PRO A 149 42.01 -28.51 -6.98
C PRO A 149 41.62 -28.54 -5.49
N GLN A 150 42.35 -29.31 -4.68
CA GLN A 150 42.07 -29.43 -3.24
C GLN A 150 42.33 -28.11 -2.49
N GLU A 151 43.42 -27.42 -2.78
CA GLU A 151 43.74 -26.12 -2.16
C GLU A 151 42.69 -25.06 -2.50
N VAL A 152 42.24 -25.03 -3.78
CA VAL A 152 41.17 -24.13 -4.24
C VAL A 152 39.87 -24.44 -3.48
N MET A 153 39.53 -25.71 -3.30
CA MET A 153 38.32 -26.13 -2.60
C MET A 153 38.33 -25.71 -1.12
N GLU A 154 39.45 -25.95 -0.41
CA GLU A 154 39.61 -25.56 0.99
C GLU A 154 39.58 -24.03 1.18
N ALA A 155 40.21 -23.30 0.26
CA ALA A 155 40.19 -21.84 0.23
C ALA A 155 38.77 -21.29 0.00
N TYR A 156 38.02 -21.87 -0.93
CA TYR A 156 36.63 -21.49 -1.20
C TYR A 156 35.72 -21.78 0.00
N GLN A 157 35.88 -22.93 0.67
CA GLN A 157 35.12 -23.23 1.88
C GLN A 157 35.41 -22.23 3.00
N THR A 158 36.67 -21.85 3.18
CA THR A 158 37.09 -20.82 4.15
C THR A 158 36.44 -19.48 3.83
N HIS A 159 36.48 -19.05 2.56
CA HIS A 159 35.83 -17.82 2.11
C HIS A 159 34.31 -17.85 2.31
N SER A 160 33.67 -19.00 2.06
CA SER A 160 32.23 -19.17 2.21
C SER A 160 31.80 -19.08 3.67
N LYS A 161 32.54 -19.66 4.62
CA LYS A 161 32.25 -19.55 6.06
C LYS A 161 32.27 -18.11 6.57
N LYS A 162 33.10 -17.26 5.98
CA LYS A 162 33.17 -15.83 6.29
C LYS A 162 32.02 -15.04 5.67
N THR A 163 31.71 -15.29 4.39
CA THR A 163 30.84 -14.39 3.61
C THR A 163 29.38 -14.83 3.51
N SER A 164 29.09 -16.13 3.60
CA SER A 164 27.73 -16.66 3.39
C SER A 164 26.71 -16.19 4.43
N PRO A 165 27.02 -16.11 5.75
CA PRO A 165 26.09 -15.56 6.74
C PRO A 165 25.71 -14.11 6.43
N ALA A 166 26.70 -13.27 6.11
CA ALA A 166 26.49 -11.87 5.75
C ALA A 166 25.66 -11.72 4.47
N LYS A 167 25.96 -12.48 3.40
CA LYS A 167 25.17 -12.50 2.16
C LYS A 167 23.71 -12.86 2.42
N THR A 168 23.46 -13.87 3.25
CA THR A 168 22.10 -14.32 3.59
C THR A 168 21.34 -13.24 4.37
N PHE A 169 22.02 -12.58 5.31
CA PHE A 169 21.44 -11.47 6.05
C PHE A 169 21.13 -10.28 5.14
N VAL A 170 22.03 -9.88 4.24
CA VAL A 170 21.78 -8.79 3.28
C VAL A 170 20.58 -9.08 2.39
N GLY A 171 20.41 -10.34 1.95
CA GLY A 171 19.21 -10.78 1.23
C GLY A 171 17.93 -10.56 2.05
N SER A 172 17.93 -11.00 3.31
CA SER A 172 16.80 -10.81 4.23
C SER A 172 16.53 -9.32 4.50
N PHE A 173 17.57 -8.55 4.78
CA PHE A 173 17.51 -7.12 5.06
C PHE A 173 16.96 -6.34 3.87
N SER A 174 17.40 -6.66 2.65
CA SER A 174 16.83 -6.11 1.41
C SER A 174 15.34 -6.39 1.28
N GLY A 175 14.91 -7.63 1.52
CA GLY A 175 13.49 -7.98 1.52
C GLY A 175 12.67 -7.18 2.54
N ILE A 176 13.20 -6.99 3.74
CA ILE A 176 12.56 -6.21 4.81
C ILE A 176 12.46 -4.73 4.44
N ALA A 177 13.54 -4.16 3.88
CA ALA A 177 13.57 -2.79 3.41
C ALA A 177 12.55 -2.56 2.27
N LYS A 178 12.51 -3.48 1.29
CA LYS A 178 11.51 -3.46 0.21
C LYS A 178 10.08 -3.53 0.76
N PHE A 179 9.84 -4.40 1.74
CA PHE A 179 8.54 -4.50 2.41
C PHE A 179 8.13 -3.16 3.04
N TYR A 180 9.00 -2.56 3.86
CA TYR A 180 8.70 -1.28 4.51
C TYR A 180 8.37 -0.18 3.49
N LEU A 181 9.22 -0.03 2.47
CA LEU A 181 9.06 1.00 1.45
C LEU A 181 7.74 0.84 0.68
N ARG A 182 7.34 -0.41 0.37
CA ARG A 182 6.02 -0.67 -0.24
C ARG A 182 4.86 -0.34 0.71
N SER A 183 5.00 -0.67 2.00
CA SER A 183 3.95 -0.40 2.98
C SER A 183 3.70 1.08 3.21
N VAL A 184 4.70 1.95 2.98
CA VAL A 184 4.55 3.41 3.03
C VAL A 184 4.28 4.04 1.67
N GLY A 185 4.08 3.24 0.61
CA GLY A 185 3.72 3.72 -0.73
C GLY A 185 4.85 4.45 -1.46
N ASN A 186 6.11 4.05 -1.27
CA ASN A 186 7.22 4.67 -1.97
C ASN A 186 7.43 4.06 -3.37
N ASP A 187 6.84 4.68 -4.39
CA ASP A 187 6.94 4.21 -5.78
C ASP A 187 8.20 4.71 -6.52
N GLU A 188 9.06 5.50 -5.89
CA GLU A 188 10.29 6.06 -6.50
C GLU A 188 11.45 5.05 -6.55
N VAL A 189 11.31 3.91 -5.87
CA VAL A 189 12.35 2.90 -5.74
C VAL A 189 12.17 1.77 -6.75
N ASP A 190 13.25 1.37 -7.42
CA ASP A 190 13.25 0.16 -8.24
C ASP A 190 13.32 -1.10 -7.36
N TYR A 191 12.19 -1.81 -7.26
CA TYR A 191 12.07 -3.04 -6.49
C TYR A 191 12.65 -4.29 -7.18
N GLY A 192 12.98 -4.20 -8.48
CA GLY A 192 13.56 -5.28 -9.26
C GLY A 192 15.05 -5.50 -9.00
N LEU A 193 15.72 -4.53 -8.39
CA LEU A 193 17.16 -4.59 -8.09
C LEU A 193 17.53 -5.79 -7.22
N GLU A 194 18.69 -6.39 -7.50
CA GLU A 194 19.27 -7.44 -6.66
C GLU A 194 19.57 -6.91 -5.25
N PRO A 195 19.62 -7.78 -4.22
CA PRO A 195 19.69 -7.32 -2.83
C PRO A 195 20.81 -6.32 -2.52
N ASN A 196 22.02 -6.56 -3.05
CA ASN A 196 23.17 -5.67 -2.80
C ASN A 196 22.97 -4.32 -3.48
N GLU A 197 22.52 -4.29 -4.73
CA GLU A 197 22.26 -3.06 -5.50
C GLU A 197 21.14 -2.25 -4.86
N PHE A 198 20.06 -2.92 -4.47
CA PHE A 198 18.93 -2.29 -3.80
C PHE A 198 19.36 -1.55 -2.53
N ILE A 199 20.12 -2.22 -1.66
CA ILE A 199 20.58 -1.62 -0.41
C ILE A 199 21.58 -0.50 -0.69
N PHE A 200 22.51 -0.69 -1.63
CA PHE A 200 23.51 0.31 -1.97
C PHE A 200 22.89 1.61 -2.50
N ILE A 201 21.91 1.51 -3.41
CA ILE A 201 21.28 2.66 -4.07
C ILE A 201 20.32 3.40 -3.12
N ASN A 202 19.55 2.66 -2.31
CA ASN A 202 18.40 3.24 -1.57
C ASN A 202 18.70 3.61 -0.11
N GLN A 203 19.97 3.79 0.26
CA GLN A 203 20.35 4.09 1.65
C GLN A 203 19.67 5.38 2.19
N SER A 204 19.48 6.38 1.33
CA SER A 204 18.82 7.66 1.69
C SER A 204 17.39 7.46 2.18
N TRP A 205 16.67 6.48 1.64
CA TRP A 205 15.32 6.12 2.03
C TRP A 205 15.25 5.31 3.32
N LEU A 206 16.36 4.67 3.71
CA LEU A 206 16.40 3.70 4.81
C LEU A 206 17.03 4.26 6.08
N LYS A 207 17.82 5.34 5.98
CA LYS A 207 18.62 5.89 7.09
C LYS A 207 17.81 6.34 8.31
N ASP A 208 16.56 6.75 8.11
CA ASP A 208 15.68 7.26 9.18
C ASP A 208 14.57 6.26 9.54
N VAL A 209 14.59 5.04 8.99
CA VAL A 209 13.57 4.02 9.25
C VAL A 209 13.93 3.27 10.53
N PRO A 210 13.07 3.29 11.58
CA PRO A 210 13.32 2.56 12.82
C PRO A 210 13.64 1.08 12.59
N TYR A 211 14.54 0.53 13.41
CA TYR A 211 15.08 -0.84 13.33
C TYR A 211 15.97 -1.11 12.11
N ILE A 212 15.62 -0.60 10.93
CA ILE A 212 16.44 -0.71 9.71
C ILE A 212 17.71 0.14 9.86
N SER A 213 17.58 1.38 10.31
CA SER A 213 18.70 2.32 10.44
C SER A 213 19.83 1.81 11.35
N GLU A 214 19.49 1.00 12.35
CA GLU A 214 20.41 0.41 13.33
C GLU A 214 21.43 -0.54 12.69
N HIS A 215 21.07 -1.21 11.59
CA HIS A 215 21.93 -2.17 10.90
C HIS A 215 22.26 -1.77 9.46
N LEU A 216 21.81 -0.58 9.02
CA LEU A 216 21.95 -0.15 7.64
C LEU A 216 23.41 0.00 7.22
N LEU A 217 24.23 0.70 8.01
CA LEU A 217 25.62 0.99 7.64
C LEU A 217 26.46 -0.27 7.37
N PRO A 218 26.60 -1.24 8.31
CA PRO A 218 27.40 -2.44 8.05
C PRO A 218 26.83 -3.28 6.89
N THR A 219 25.51 -3.33 6.75
CA THR A 219 24.84 -4.03 5.64
C THR A 219 25.15 -3.38 4.30
N ALA A 220 25.09 -2.05 4.22
CA ALA A 220 25.36 -1.29 3.00
C ALA A 220 26.83 -1.37 2.60
N GLN A 221 27.76 -1.27 3.56
CA GLN A 221 29.19 -1.45 3.29
C GLN A 221 29.50 -2.87 2.79
N PHE A 222 28.86 -3.88 3.36
CA PHE A 222 29.00 -5.24 2.86
C PHE A 222 28.43 -5.37 1.44
N ALA A 223 27.22 -4.88 1.20
CA ALA A 223 26.59 -4.88 -0.13
C ALA A 223 27.47 -4.18 -1.18
N GLU A 224 28.00 -3.00 -0.86
CA GLU A 224 28.94 -2.26 -1.70
C GLU A 224 30.21 -3.07 -1.98
N SER A 225 30.80 -3.71 -0.96
CA SER A 225 31.97 -4.57 -1.17
C SER A 225 31.69 -5.72 -2.15
N GLN A 226 30.48 -6.29 -2.11
CA GLN A 226 30.08 -7.35 -3.03
C GLN A 226 29.98 -6.87 -4.48
N LEU A 227 29.63 -5.60 -4.68
CA LEU A 227 29.60 -4.95 -6.00
C LEU A 227 31.02 -4.60 -6.46
N ASN A 228 31.84 -4.02 -5.59
CA ASN A 228 33.20 -3.60 -5.91
C ASN A 228 34.14 -4.77 -6.24
N TYR A 229 33.96 -5.91 -5.57
CA TYR A 229 34.75 -7.12 -5.80
C TYR A 229 34.06 -8.13 -6.73
N GLU A 230 33.12 -7.69 -7.56
CA GLU A 230 32.37 -8.57 -8.45
C GLU A 230 33.29 -9.43 -9.36
N PRO A 231 34.33 -8.89 -10.03
CA PRO A 231 35.22 -9.70 -10.86
C PRO A 231 35.95 -10.77 -10.05
N ALA A 232 36.43 -10.43 -8.85
CA ALA A 232 37.09 -11.37 -7.96
C ALA A 232 36.15 -12.50 -7.52
N ARG A 233 34.90 -12.18 -7.17
CA ARG A 233 33.90 -13.21 -6.83
C ARG A 233 33.61 -14.13 -8.01
N LYS A 234 33.55 -13.61 -9.24
CA LYS A 234 33.39 -14.43 -10.45
C LYS A 234 34.60 -15.34 -10.67
N MET A 235 35.82 -14.85 -10.44
CA MET A 235 37.03 -15.68 -10.43
C MET A 235 36.95 -16.80 -9.38
N PHE A 236 36.48 -16.53 -8.16
CA PHE A 236 36.36 -17.55 -7.11
C PHE A 236 35.36 -18.64 -7.47
N VAL A 237 34.21 -18.26 -8.04
CA VAL A 237 33.22 -19.23 -8.51
C VAL A 237 33.79 -20.06 -9.66
N LEU A 238 34.46 -19.43 -10.64
CA LEU A 238 35.09 -20.14 -11.74
C LEU A 238 36.14 -21.15 -11.25
N ALA A 239 37.02 -20.72 -10.34
CA ALA A 239 38.03 -21.59 -9.73
C ALA A 239 37.38 -22.78 -9.01
N PHE A 240 36.31 -22.55 -8.24
CA PHE A 240 35.56 -23.59 -7.56
C PHE A 240 34.93 -24.60 -8.52
N LEU A 241 34.31 -24.14 -9.62
CA LEU A 241 33.69 -25.03 -10.61
C LEU A 241 34.73 -25.91 -11.31
N VAL A 242 35.84 -25.32 -11.76
CA VAL A 242 36.93 -26.07 -12.42
C VAL A 242 37.60 -27.04 -11.44
N ALA A 243 37.85 -26.62 -10.20
CA ALA A 243 38.37 -27.51 -9.17
C ALA A 243 37.42 -28.70 -8.94
N SER A 244 36.11 -28.47 -8.90
CA SER A 244 35.10 -29.52 -8.71
C SER A 244 35.11 -30.54 -9.86
N GLN A 245 35.17 -30.08 -11.12
CA GLN A 245 35.25 -30.96 -12.29
C GLN A 245 36.52 -31.81 -12.26
N LYS A 246 37.67 -31.20 -11.93
CA LYS A 246 38.96 -31.91 -11.83
C LYS A 246 38.96 -32.95 -10.71
N MET A 247 38.42 -32.62 -9.55
CA MET A 247 38.31 -33.57 -8.43
C MET A 247 37.37 -34.73 -8.75
N ALA A 248 36.28 -34.49 -9.48
CA ALA A 248 35.34 -35.52 -9.89
C ALA A 248 35.83 -36.35 -11.09
N GLY A 249 36.80 -35.85 -11.87
CA GLY A 249 37.22 -36.45 -13.13
C GLY A 249 36.14 -36.39 -14.22
N SER A 250 35.17 -35.48 -14.10
CA SER A 250 34.06 -35.33 -15.05
C SER A 250 33.59 -33.88 -15.11
N THR A 251 33.24 -33.42 -16.31
CA THR A 251 32.63 -32.10 -16.55
C THR A 251 31.17 -32.04 -16.14
N ASP A 252 30.48 -33.19 -16.11
CA ASP A 252 29.02 -33.32 -15.91
C ASP A 252 28.56 -32.99 -14.48
N VAL A 253 29.51 -32.82 -13.55
CA VAL A 253 29.21 -32.41 -12.17
C VAL A 253 28.88 -30.92 -12.04
N VAL A 254 29.15 -30.13 -13.08
CA VAL A 254 28.80 -28.72 -13.18
C VAL A 254 27.78 -28.53 -14.30
N LYS A 255 26.82 -27.62 -14.10
CA LYS A 255 25.82 -27.30 -15.13
C LYS A 255 26.52 -26.86 -16.43
N GLU A 256 26.15 -27.50 -17.53
CA GLU A 256 26.66 -27.21 -18.88
C GLU A 256 26.62 -25.70 -19.19
N GLY A 257 27.71 -25.18 -19.78
CA GLY A 257 27.86 -23.77 -20.15
C GLY A 257 28.29 -22.84 -19.02
N SER A 258 28.27 -23.27 -17.75
CA SER A 258 28.53 -22.36 -16.61
C SER A 258 29.99 -21.91 -16.53
N VAL A 259 30.94 -22.77 -16.91
CA VAL A 259 32.37 -22.44 -16.93
C VAL A 259 32.65 -21.49 -18.09
N GLU A 260 32.11 -21.79 -19.27
CA GLU A 260 32.26 -21.00 -20.49
C GLU A 260 31.68 -19.61 -20.33
N GLU A 261 30.51 -19.48 -19.69
CA GLU A 261 29.87 -18.20 -19.39
C GLU A 261 30.76 -17.32 -18.48
N LEU A 262 31.35 -17.91 -17.43
CA LEU A 262 32.24 -17.19 -16.51
C LEU A 262 33.57 -16.81 -17.16
N VAL A 263 34.15 -17.68 -17.99
CA VAL A 263 35.34 -17.37 -18.77
C VAL A 263 35.04 -16.20 -19.72
N ALA A 264 33.96 -16.28 -20.50
CA ALA A 264 33.55 -15.21 -21.40
C ALA A 264 33.31 -13.89 -20.66
N TYR A 265 32.64 -13.94 -19.50
CA TYR A 265 32.42 -12.79 -18.63
C TYR A 265 33.72 -12.10 -18.23
N LEU A 266 34.69 -12.86 -17.71
CA LEU A 266 35.97 -12.32 -17.23
C LEU A 266 36.85 -11.82 -18.38
N THR A 267 36.95 -12.58 -19.47
CA THR A 267 37.73 -12.18 -20.65
C THR A 267 37.17 -10.94 -21.32
N SER A 268 35.83 -10.78 -21.38
CA SER A 268 35.21 -9.56 -21.93
C SER A 268 35.52 -8.27 -21.16
N ARG A 269 36.06 -8.39 -19.95
CA ARG A 269 36.40 -7.28 -19.04
C ARG A 269 37.91 -7.20 -18.76
N ASP A 270 38.74 -7.81 -19.62
CA ASP A 270 40.20 -7.88 -19.47
C ASP A 270 40.66 -8.38 -18.09
N SER A 271 39.83 -9.19 -17.43
CA SER A 271 40.15 -9.77 -16.11
C SER A 271 40.95 -11.06 -16.27
N ALA A 272 41.93 -11.26 -15.39
CA ALA A 272 42.69 -12.51 -15.36
C ALA A 272 41.77 -13.71 -15.04
N LEU A 273 42.11 -14.88 -15.59
CA LEU A 273 41.47 -16.14 -15.22
C LEU A 273 42.25 -16.80 -14.07
N PRO A 274 41.58 -17.52 -13.16
CA PRO A 274 42.25 -18.35 -12.17
C PRO A 274 43.23 -19.34 -12.82
N ALA A 275 44.39 -19.55 -12.21
CA ALA A 275 45.47 -20.38 -12.75
C ALA A 275 45.00 -21.82 -13.05
N ILE A 276 44.12 -22.37 -12.22
CA ILE A 276 43.55 -23.71 -12.38
C ILE A 276 42.79 -23.92 -13.71
N VAL A 277 42.30 -22.86 -14.35
CA VAL A 277 41.57 -22.92 -15.62
C VAL A 277 42.50 -23.31 -16.78
N ASN A 278 43.77 -22.91 -16.72
CA ASN A 278 44.74 -23.11 -17.81
C ASN A 278 45.57 -24.40 -17.66
N THR A 279 45.13 -25.34 -16.83
CA THR A 279 45.85 -26.59 -16.49
C THR A 279 44.98 -27.80 -16.73
#